data_AF-A0A2V8TCA4-F1
#
_entry.id   AF-A0A2V8TCA4-F1
#
_cell.length_a   1.000
_cell.length_b   1.000
_cell.length_c   1.000
_cell.angle_alpha   90.00
_cell.angle_beta   90.00
_cell.angle_gamma   90.00
#
_symmetry.space_group_name_H-M   'P 1'
#
loop_
_entity.id
_entity.type
_entity.pdbx_description
1 polymer ?
#
loop_
_entity_poly.entity_id
_entity_poly.type
_entity_poly.pdbx_seq_one_letter_code
_entity_poly.pdbx_strand_id
1 'polypeptide(L)'
;MPDRPKVERVLIGADIAIGGGAPLAVIAGPCVVESLEHALRMSSALRRISDEIGVPLIYKSSYDKANRTSGASFRGPGLRKGLEILAHVKGETGLPILTDIHTPEQAGAAAEV
;
A
#
# COMPACT_ATOMS: atom_id res chain seq x y z
N MET A 1 4.13 21.89 -27.74
CA MET A 1 4.25 21.06 -26.53
C MET A 1 5.35 20.05 -26.83
N PRO A 2 6.43 19.96 -26.03
CA PRO A 2 7.42 18.90 -26.23
C PRO A 2 6.72 17.53 -26.21
N ASP A 3 7.24 16.57 -26.98
CA ASP A 3 6.71 15.21 -27.03
C ASP A 3 6.59 14.67 -25.60
N ARG A 4 5.36 14.39 -25.19
CA ARG A 4 5.09 13.85 -23.86
C ARG A 4 5.62 12.41 -23.87
N PRO A 5 6.47 12.01 -22.91
CA PRO A 5 7.02 10.66 -22.88
C PRO A 5 5.88 9.64 -22.91
N LYS A 6 6.06 8.57 -23.69
CA LYS A 6 5.08 7.49 -23.79
C LYS A 6 4.87 6.89 -22.40
N VAL A 7 3.66 7.01 -21.87
CA VAL A 7 3.29 6.42 -20.59
C VAL A 7 3.01 4.94 -20.81
N GLU A 8 3.83 4.08 -20.22
CA GLU A 8 3.64 2.65 -20.28
C GLU A 8 2.52 2.17 -19.35
N ARG A 9 1.95 1.01 -19.68
CA ARG A 9 0.95 0.34 -18.84
C ARG A 9 1.65 -0.65 -17.94
N VAL A 10 1.41 -0.56 -16.64
CA VAL A 10 1.95 -1.46 -15.61
C VAL A 10 0.82 -2.22 -14.95
N LEU A 11 1.00 -3.52 -14.75
CA LEU A 11 0.07 -4.36 -14.00
C LEU A 11 0.52 -4.47 -12.54
N ILE A 12 -0.43 -4.26 -11.62
CA ILE A 12 -0.26 -4.39 -10.18
C ILE A 12 -1.17 -5.52 -9.71
N GLY A 13 -0.59 -6.52 -9.03
CA GLY A 13 -1.33 -7.72 -8.64
C GLY A 13 -1.85 -8.49 -9.86
N ALA A 14 -3.06 -9.02 -9.78
CA ALA A 14 -3.64 -9.84 -10.84
C ALA A 14 -4.29 -9.02 -11.97
N ASP A 15 -4.90 -7.87 -11.64
CA ASP A 15 -5.91 -7.24 -12.49
C ASP A 15 -5.87 -5.70 -12.52
N ILE A 16 -5.10 -5.03 -11.66
CA ILE A 16 -5.06 -3.57 -11.64
C ILE A 16 -4.04 -3.06 -12.65
N ALA A 17 -4.49 -2.29 -13.65
CA ALA A 17 -3.61 -1.62 -14.60
C ALA A 17 -3.48 -0.12 -14.29
N ILE A 18 -2.25 0.39 -14.29
CA ILE A 18 -1.94 1.81 -14.12
C ILE A 18 -1.16 2.30 -15.35
N GLY A 19 -1.50 3.49 -15.85
CA GLY A 19 -0.86 4.09 -17.02
C GLY A 19 -1.42 3.59 -18.35
N GLY A 20 -0.88 4.11 -19.46
CA GLY A 20 -1.27 3.69 -20.82
C GLY A 20 -2.75 3.83 -21.17
N GLY A 21 -3.47 4.78 -20.55
CA GLY A 21 -4.91 4.98 -20.77
C GLY A 21 -5.82 4.07 -19.94
N ALA A 22 -5.29 3.33 -18.97
CA ALA A 22 -6.08 2.56 -18.02
C ALA A 22 -7.00 3.47 -17.17
N PRO A 23 -8.12 2.94 -16.64
CA PRO A 23 -8.97 3.66 -15.69
C PRO A 23 -8.20 4.15 -14.47
N LEU A 24 -8.74 5.15 -13.78
CA LEU A 24 -8.17 5.62 -12.51
C LEU A 24 -8.12 4.47 -11.49
N ALA A 25 -6.98 4.27 -10.87
CA ALA A 25 -6.81 3.42 -9.69
C ALA A 25 -6.43 4.28 -8.48
N VAL A 26 -6.82 3.85 -7.28
CA VAL A 26 -6.59 4.57 -6.03
C VAL A 26 -5.61 3.78 -5.17
N ILE A 27 -4.63 4.49 -4.60
CA ILE A 27 -3.76 3.97 -3.55
C ILE A 27 -4.19 4.63 -2.25
N ALA A 28 -4.71 3.86 -1.30
CA ALA A 28 -5.26 4.42 -0.05
C ALA A 28 -5.06 3.53 1.17
N GLY A 29 -5.01 4.17 2.33
CA GLY A 29 -4.85 3.54 3.64
C GLY A 29 -4.28 4.54 4.64
N PRO A 30 -4.13 4.16 5.92
CA PRO A 30 -3.53 5.03 6.92
C PRO A 30 -2.06 5.30 6.60
N CYS A 31 -1.55 6.45 7.06
CA CYS A 31 -0.17 6.88 6.78
C CYS A 31 0.89 5.88 7.28
N VAL A 32 0.62 5.26 8.43
CA VAL A 32 1.47 4.28 9.09
C VAL A 32 0.59 3.16 9.67
N VAL A 33 1.12 1.95 9.74
CA VAL A 33 0.49 0.86 10.49
C VAL A 33 0.52 1.23 11.98
N GLU A 34 -0.65 1.19 12.63
CA GLU A 34 -0.79 1.50 14.07
C GLU A 34 -1.06 0.25 14.88
N SER A 35 -2.01 -0.58 14.43
CA SER A 35 -2.34 -1.89 15.00
C SER A 35 -2.99 -2.78 13.94
N LEU A 36 -3.03 -4.09 14.19
CA LEU A 36 -3.73 -5.05 13.31
C LEU A 36 -5.21 -4.69 13.18
N GLU A 37 -5.86 -4.43 14.31
CA GLU A 37 -7.29 -4.11 14.37
C GLU A 37 -7.62 -2.85 13.56
N HIS A 38 -6.81 -1.79 13.69
CA HIS A 38 -6.98 -0.56 12.92
C HIS A 38 -6.76 -0.79 11.42
N ALA A 39 -5.70 -1.53 11.06
CA ALA A 39 -5.38 -1.84 9.67
C ALA A 39 -6.52 -2.62 8.99
N LEU A 40 -7.04 -3.66 9.66
CA LEU A 40 -8.15 -4.46 9.17
C LEU A 40 -9.42 -3.62 9.00
N ARG A 41 -9.84 -2.88 10.03
CA ARG A 41 -11.04 -2.00 9.93
C ARG A 41 -10.94 -1.03 8.75
N MET A 42 -9.79 -0.38 8.57
CA MET A 42 -9.57 0.56 7.48
C MET A 42 -9.59 -0.14 6.12
N SER A 43 -8.89 -1.27 5.99
CA SER A 43 -8.81 -2.01 4.73
C SER A 43 -10.17 -2.56 4.29
N SER A 44 -10.97 -3.11 5.20
CA SER A 44 -12.31 -3.61 4.90
C SER A 44 -13.27 -2.49 4.49
N ALA A 45 -13.21 -1.34 5.17
CA ALA A 45 -14.03 -0.19 4.80
C ALA A 45 -13.66 0.35 3.41
N LEU A 46 -12.36 0.49 3.12
CA LEU A 46 -11.88 0.94 1.82
C LEU A 46 -12.23 -0.06 0.71
N ARG A 47 -12.10 -1.37 0.96
CA ARG A 47 -12.52 -2.42 0.03
C ARG A 47 -13.99 -2.29 -0.32
N ARG A 48 -14.86 -2.17 0.69
CA ARG A 48 -16.31 -2.02 0.48
C ARG A 48 -16.64 -0.80 -0.38
N ILE A 49 -16.01 0.35 -0.07
CA ILE A 49 -16.22 1.59 -0.84
C ILE A 49 -15.74 1.42 -2.27
N SER A 50 -14.55 0.84 -2.47
CA SER A 50 -13.95 0.57 -3.79
C SER A 50 -14.85 -0.32 -4.66
N ASP A 51 -15.41 -1.39 -4.07
CA ASP A 51 -16.35 -2.28 -4.74
C ASP A 51 -17.67 -1.56 -5.11
N GLU A 52 -18.21 -0.74 -4.20
CA GLU A 52 -19.45 0.03 -4.43
C GLU A 52 -19.31 1.05 -5.56
N ILE A 53 -18.16 1.72 -5.69
CA ILE A 53 -17.93 2.74 -6.71
C ILE A 53 -17.27 2.20 -7.99
N GLY A 54 -16.81 0.94 -7.98
CA GLY A 54 -16.15 0.29 -9.12
C GLY A 54 -14.76 0.87 -9.46
N VAL A 55 -14.04 1.39 -8.47
CA VAL A 55 -12.69 1.97 -8.67
C VAL A 55 -11.63 1.02 -8.10
N PRO A 56 -10.63 0.57 -8.88
CA PRO A 56 -9.56 -0.28 -8.39
C PRO A 56 -8.80 0.33 -7.21
N LEU A 57 -8.51 -0.48 -6.20
CA LEU A 57 -7.85 -0.05 -4.96
C LEU A 57 -6.60 -0.88 -4.68
N ILE A 58 -5.53 -0.18 -4.30
CA ILE A 58 -4.31 -0.74 -3.71
C ILE A 58 -4.23 -0.23 -2.28
N TYR A 59 -4.16 -1.14 -1.30
CA TYR A 59 -4.03 -0.75 0.10
C TYR A 59 -2.60 -0.28 0.40
N LYS A 60 -2.46 0.86 1.08
CA LYS A 60 -1.13 1.42 1.43
C LYS A 60 -1.03 1.81 2.89
N SER A 61 0.02 1.34 3.55
CA SER A 61 0.49 1.88 4.83
C SER A 61 1.99 1.67 4.99
N SER A 62 2.67 2.61 5.66
CA SER A 62 4.09 2.43 6.02
C SER A 62 4.21 1.56 7.27
N TYR A 63 5.12 0.58 7.30
CA TYR A 63 5.46 -0.13 8.54
C TYR A 63 6.41 0.67 9.45
N ASP A 64 7.16 1.62 8.87
CA ASP A 64 8.09 2.50 9.56
C ASP A 64 8.01 3.92 8.97
N LYS A 65 8.22 4.94 9.79
CA LYS A 65 8.43 6.32 9.35
C LYS A 65 9.89 6.67 9.63
N ALA A 66 10.79 6.31 8.72
CA ALA A 66 12.22 6.46 8.90
C ALA A 66 12.74 7.92 8.93
N ASN A 67 11.88 8.88 8.58
CA ASN A 67 12.23 10.28 8.38
C ASN A 67 11.45 11.24 9.29
N ARG A 68 11.09 10.80 10.51
CA ARG A 68 10.49 11.70 11.52
C ARG A 68 11.49 12.77 11.93
N THR A 69 11.02 14.01 12.05
CA THR A 69 11.83 15.16 12.51
C THR A 69 12.34 14.98 13.95
N SER A 70 11.57 14.28 14.79
CA SER A 70 11.94 13.97 16.19
C SER A 70 12.07 12.46 16.40
N GLY A 71 13.15 12.03 17.06
CA GLY A 71 13.38 10.63 17.40
C GLY A 71 12.39 10.05 18.42
N ALA A 72 11.68 10.90 19.19
CA ALA A 72 10.65 10.46 20.14
C ALA A 72 9.28 10.21 19.47
N SER A 73 9.15 10.54 18.18
CA SER A 73 7.92 10.34 17.44
C SER A 73 7.62 8.85 17.21
N PHE A 74 6.34 8.46 17.30
CA PHE A 74 5.90 7.14 16.88
C PHE A 74 6.27 6.88 15.40
N ARG A 75 6.84 5.72 15.12
CA ARG A 75 7.29 5.35 13.78
C ARG A 75 6.49 4.23 13.13
N GLY A 76 5.60 3.59 13.87
CA GLY A 76 4.98 2.33 13.44
C GLY A 76 5.58 1.13 14.16
N PRO A 77 5.08 -0.08 13.86
CA PRO A 77 5.51 -1.33 14.49
C PRO A 77 6.88 -1.85 13.98
N GLY A 78 7.46 -1.20 12.97
CA GLY A 78 8.71 -1.61 12.33
C GLY A 78 8.51 -2.75 11.33
N LEU A 79 9.60 -3.11 10.63
CA LEU A 79 9.59 -4.01 9.47
C LEU A 79 8.83 -5.32 9.72
N ARG A 80 9.28 -6.13 10.70
CA ARG A 80 8.74 -7.49 10.90
C ARG A 80 7.25 -7.48 11.24
N LYS A 81 6.85 -6.73 12.28
CA LYS A 81 5.47 -6.72 12.74
C LYS A 81 4.55 -5.95 11.79
N GLY A 82 5.04 -4.89 11.15
CA GLY A 82 4.28 -4.17 10.14
C GLY A 82 4.00 -5.01 8.90
N LEU A 83 5.00 -5.73 8.38
CA LEU A 83 4.81 -6.65 7.25
C LEU A 83 3.88 -7.82 7.59
N GLU A 84 3.96 -8.38 8.81
CA GLU A 84 3.01 -9.39 9.29
C GLU A 84 1.56 -8.85 9.25
N ILE A 85 1.34 -7.63 9.75
CA ILE A 85 0.01 -6.99 9.73
C ILE A 85 -0.45 -6.75 8.29
N LEU A 86 0.44 -6.28 7.40
CA LEU A 86 0.10 -6.06 6.00
C LEU A 86 -0.23 -7.36 5.26
N ALA A 87 0.45 -8.46 5.58
CA ALA A 87 0.12 -9.79 5.07
C ALA A 87 -1.26 -10.25 5.54
N HIS A 88 -1.62 -9.99 6.80
CA HIS A 88 -2.99 -10.23 7.27
C HIS A 88 -4.03 -9.40 6.50
N VAL A 89 -3.77 -8.11 6.28
CA VAL A 89 -4.66 -7.26 5.46
C VAL A 89 -4.83 -7.83 4.05
N LYS A 90 -3.75 -8.28 3.41
CA LYS A 90 -3.80 -8.91 2.09
C LYS A 90 -4.66 -10.18 2.10
N GLY A 91 -4.46 -11.05 3.09
CA GLY A 91 -5.23 -12.30 3.22
C GLY A 91 -6.72 -12.06 3.44
N GLU A 92 -7.08 -11.10 4.30
CA GLU A 92 -8.48 -10.81 4.64
C GLU A 92 -9.23 -10.06 3.53
N THR A 93 -8.55 -9.17 2.80
CA THR A 93 -9.22 -8.30 1.82
C THR A 93 -8.97 -8.68 0.37
N GLY A 94 -7.95 -9.48 0.08
CA GLY A 94 -7.49 -9.77 -1.28
C GLY A 94 -6.90 -8.56 -2.03
N LEU A 95 -6.80 -7.39 -1.38
CA LEU A 95 -6.27 -6.18 -2.02
C LEU A 95 -4.75 -6.30 -2.23
N PRO A 96 -4.21 -5.81 -3.36
CA PRO A 96 -2.78 -5.59 -3.49
C PRO A 96 -2.27 -4.63 -2.42
N ILE A 97 -1.06 -4.89 -1.91
CA ILE A 97 -0.43 -4.11 -0.86
C ILE A 97 0.69 -3.25 -1.45
N LEU A 98 0.77 -2.01 -0.98
CA LEU A 98 1.91 -1.13 -1.19
C LEU A 98 2.48 -0.66 0.15
N THR A 99 3.80 -0.76 0.31
CA THR A 99 4.54 -0.12 1.40
C THR A 99 5.82 0.48 0.85
N ASP A 100 6.33 1.51 1.52
CA ASP A 100 7.65 2.06 1.29
C ASP A 100 8.73 1.17 1.93
N ILE A 101 9.92 1.18 1.33
CA ILE A 101 11.16 0.66 1.90
C ILE A 101 12.13 1.83 2.13
N HIS A 102 12.99 1.69 3.14
CA HIS A 102 13.92 2.72 3.60
C HIS A 102 15.38 2.29 3.49
N THR A 103 15.65 1.00 3.35
CA THR A 103 16.99 0.47 3.04
C THR A 103 16.89 -0.68 2.02
N PRO A 104 17.95 -0.96 1.23
CA PRO A 104 17.94 -2.04 0.24
C PRO A 104 17.61 -3.43 0.82
N GLU A 105 18.07 -3.72 2.04
CA GLU A 105 17.90 -5.02 2.71
C GLU A 105 16.44 -5.33 3.04
N GLN A 106 15.58 -4.30 3.11
CA GLN A 106 14.16 -4.45 3.38
C GLN A 106 13.38 -4.97 2.17
N ALA A 107 13.93 -4.83 0.95
CA ALA A 107 13.23 -5.17 -0.29
C ALA A 107 12.81 -6.65 -0.33
N GLY A 108 13.70 -7.57 0.09
CA GLY A 108 13.40 -9.00 0.10
C GLY A 108 12.20 -9.31 1.01
N ALA A 109 12.24 -8.88 2.26
CA ALA A 109 11.15 -9.11 3.20
C ALA A 109 9.83 -8.45 2.78
N ALA A 110 9.89 -7.23 2.23
CA ALA A 110 8.71 -6.51 1.77
C ALA A 110 8.06 -7.15 0.54
N ALA A 111 8.84 -7.83 -0.32
CA ALA A 111 8.34 -8.51 -1.52
C ALA A 111 7.55 -9.79 -1.21
N GLU A 112 7.72 -10.38 -0.03
CA GLU A 112 6.99 -11.58 0.40
C GLU A 112 5.55 -11.28 0.84
N VAL A 113 5.18 -10.00 0.96
CA VAL A 113 3.84 -9.57 1.39
C VAL A 113 2.92 -9.40 0.20
#